data_AF-A0A380P3C2-F1
#
_entry.id   AF-A0A380P3C2-F1
#
_cell.length_a   1.000
_cell.length_b   1.000
_cell.length_c   1.000
_cell.angle_alpha   90.00
_cell.angle_beta   90.00
_cell.angle_gamma   90.00
#
_symmetry.space_group_name_H-M   'P 1'
#
loop_
_entity.id
_entity.type
_entity.pdbx_description
1 polymer ?
#
loop_
_entity_poly.entity_id
_entity_poly.type
_entity_poly.pdbx_seq_one_letter_code
_entity_poly.pdbx_strand_id
1 'polypeptide(L)'
;MKRLMIVVPAYNEEEALPKTLDVLDGVLSDLIETNKVDKASKIVIVNDGSADKTWSIIEDAAAKMTTFLVLILVVTMDTKMPLLLA
;
A
#
# COMPACT_ATOMS: atom_id res chain seq x y z
N MET A 1 -2.77 -19.26 11.40
CA MET A 1 -1.38 -18.99 10.96
C MET A 1 -0.94 -17.64 11.51
N LYS A 2 0.32 -17.23 11.31
CA LYS A 2 0.74 -15.86 11.64
C LYS A 2 0.31 -14.90 10.52
N ARG A 3 -0.04 -13.66 10.88
CA ARG A 3 -0.32 -12.57 9.93
C ARG A 3 0.99 -11.92 9.49
N LEU A 4 1.09 -11.59 8.21
CA LEU A 4 2.19 -10.83 7.62
C LEU A 4 1.69 -9.44 7.20
N MET A 5 2.44 -8.40 7.55
CA MET A 5 2.19 -7.03 7.07
C MET A 5 3.43 -6.59 6.30
N ILE A 6 3.26 -6.26 5.01
CA ILE A 6 4.35 -5.76 4.16
C ILE A 6 4.19 -4.25 4.07
N VAL A 7 5.11 -3.47 4.64
CA VAL A 7 5.05 -2.00 4.64
C VAL A 7 6.01 -1.45 3.60
N VAL A 8 5.52 -0.62 2.69
CA VAL A 8 6.27 -0.04 1.57
C VAL A 8 6.15 1.49 1.60
N PRO A 9 7.21 2.23 1.93
CA PRO A 9 7.25 3.67 1.72
C PRO A 9 7.30 4.00 0.23
N ALA A 10 6.60 5.05 -0.20
CA ALA A 10 6.53 5.48 -1.59
C ALA A 10 6.60 7.02 -1.69
N TYR A 11 7.76 7.53 -2.12
CA TYR A 11 8.04 8.93 -2.42
C TYR A 11 8.33 9.12 -3.90
N ASN A 12 7.45 9.82 -4.62
CA ASN A 12 7.61 10.10 -6.04
C ASN A 12 7.89 8.84 -6.90
N GLU A 13 7.11 7.79 -6.65
CA GLU A 13 7.25 6.46 -7.26
C GLU A 13 6.21 6.24 -8.38
N GLU A 14 5.71 7.29 -9.05
CA GLU A 14 4.59 7.17 -9.99
C GLU A 14 4.84 6.18 -11.15
N GLU A 15 6.09 6.00 -11.56
CA GLU A 15 6.46 5.06 -12.63
C GLU A 15 6.59 3.61 -12.13
N ALA A 16 7.12 3.41 -10.93
CA ALA A 16 7.48 2.08 -10.41
C ALA A 16 6.37 1.47 -9.55
N LEU A 17 5.59 2.28 -8.85
CA LEU A 17 4.59 1.85 -7.89
C LEU A 17 3.55 0.89 -8.50
N PRO A 18 2.97 1.13 -9.69
CA PRO A 18 1.98 0.20 -10.27
C PRO A 18 2.52 -1.22 -10.41
N LYS A 19 3.73 -1.36 -10.94
CA LYS A 19 4.38 -2.67 -11.11
C LYS A 19 4.73 -3.32 -9.77
N THR A 20 5.17 -2.52 -8.79
CA THR A 20 5.47 -3.01 -7.44
C THR A 20 4.22 -3.60 -6.79
N LEU A 21 3.06 -2.94 -6.93
CA LEU A 21 1.79 -3.41 -6.39
C LEU A 21 1.37 -4.74 -7.01
N ASP A 22 1.45 -4.87 -8.34
CA ASP A 22 1.11 -6.11 -9.04
C ASP A 22 1.97 -7.29 -8.58
N VAL A 23 3.27 -7.07 -8.41
CA VAL A 23 4.21 -8.11 -7.94
C VAL A 23 3.92 -8.49 -6.48
N LEU A 24 3.72 -7.51 -5.61
CA LEU A 24 3.46 -7.78 -4.19
C LEU A 24 2.12 -8.49 -3.97
N ASP A 25 1.08 -8.12 -4.73
CA ASP A 25 -0.22 -8.78 -4.68
C ASP A 25 -0.11 -10.26 -5.06
N GLY A 26 0.62 -10.57 -6.15
CA GLY A 26 0.88 -11.95 -6.56
C GLY A 26 1.63 -12.75 -5.49
N VAL A 27 2.70 -12.17 -4.92
CA VAL A 27 3.47 -12.83 -3.85
C VAL A 27 2.60 -13.09 -2.62
N LEU A 28 1.81 -12.10 -2.17
CA LEU A 28 0.97 -12.27 -1.00
C LEU A 28 -0.14 -13.29 -1.25
N SER A 29 -0.75 -13.27 -2.43
CA SER A 29 -1.77 -14.24 -2.85
C SER A 29 -1.21 -15.66 -2.82
N ASP A 30 -0.04 -15.90 -3.41
CA ASP A 30 0.64 -17.20 -3.40
C ASP A 30 0.91 -17.68 -1.96
N LEU A 31 1.35 -16.78 -1.07
CA LEU A 31 1.60 -17.11 0.34
C LEU A 31 0.31 -17.47 1.09
N ILE A 32 -0.82 -16.83 0.76
CA ILE A 32 -2.13 -17.12 1.35
C ILE A 32 -2.65 -18.46 0.80
N GLU A 33 -2.62 -18.68 -0.51
CA GLU A 33 -3.09 -19.90 -1.16
C GLU A 33 -2.31 -21.13 -0.72
N THR A 34 -1.00 -20.99 -0.54
CA THR A 34 -0.12 -22.06 -0.03
C THR A 34 -0.16 -22.19 1.50
N ASN A 35 -1.08 -21.50 2.19
CA ASN A 35 -1.27 -21.58 3.64
C ASN A 35 0.03 -21.26 4.44
N LYS A 36 0.88 -20.38 3.91
CA LYS A 36 2.10 -19.92 4.59
C LYS A 36 1.85 -18.72 5.51
N VAL A 37 0.85 -17.90 5.18
CA VAL A 37 0.42 -16.75 5.98
C VAL A 37 -1.10 -16.75 6.15
N ASP A 38 -1.57 -16.05 7.18
CA ASP A 38 -3.00 -15.89 7.40
C ASP A 38 -3.66 -15.00 6.33
N LYS A 39 -4.90 -15.29 5.94
CA LYS A 39 -5.66 -14.49 4.95
C LYS A 39 -5.88 -13.03 5.36
N ALA A 40 -5.74 -12.71 6.64
CA ALA A 40 -5.79 -11.34 7.15
C ALA A 40 -4.46 -10.57 6.98
N SER A 41 -3.47 -11.15 6.28
CA SER A 41 -2.23 -10.47 5.89
C SER A 41 -2.52 -9.37 4.87
N LYS A 42 -1.72 -8.30 4.90
CA LYS A 42 -1.97 -7.09 4.09
C LYS A 42 -0.66 -6.49 3.58
N ILE A 43 -0.75 -5.80 2.45
CA ILE A 43 0.28 -4.86 2.00
C ILE A 43 -0.17 -3.45 2.41
N VAL A 44 0.77 -2.68 2.94
CA VAL A 44 0.59 -1.32 3.46
C VAL A 44 1.50 -0.38 2.69
N ILE A 45 0.90 0.50 1.90
CA ILE A 45 1.65 1.56 1.21
C ILE A 45 1.59 2.82 2.05
N VAL A 46 2.76 3.41 2.29
CA VAL A 46 2.94 4.63 3.06
C VAL A 46 3.40 5.71 2.10
N ASN A 47 2.50 6.64 1.76
CA ASN A 47 2.91 7.87 1.09
C ASN A 47 3.56 8.79 2.12
N ASP A 48 4.79 9.20 1.86
CA ASP A 48 5.64 10.02 2.74
C ASP A 48 5.79 11.48 2.25
N GLY A 49 4.82 11.97 1.48
CA GLY A 49 4.77 13.36 1.02
C GLY A 49 5.10 13.55 -0.45
N SER A 50 4.74 12.59 -1.31
CA SER A 50 4.97 12.67 -2.75
C SER A 50 4.33 13.93 -3.37
N ALA A 51 5.02 14.54 -4.33
CA ALA A 51 4.57 15.71 -5.07
C ALA A 51 4.05 15.37 -6.48
N ASP A 52 4.17 14.11 -6.89
CA ASP A 52 3.74 13.58 -8.18
C ASP A 52 2.43 12.79 -8.07
N LYS A 53 2.11 11.93 -9.05
CA LYS A 53 0.86 11.14 -9.06
C LYS A 53 0.89 9.91 -8.16
N THR A 54 1.94 9.69 -7.35
CA THR A 54 2.04 8.54 -6.44
C THR A 54 0.79 8.40 -5.57
N TRP A 55 0.25 9.51 -5.05
CA TRP A 55 -0.97 9.47 -4.23
C TRP A 55 -2.19 8.94 -4.99
N SER A 56 -2.45 9.47 -6.18
CA SER A 56 -3.59 9.04 -7.01
C SER A 56 -3.47 7.56 -7.41
N ILE A 57 -2.25 7.08 -7.67
CA ILE A 57 -1.99 5.66 -7.95
C ILE A 57 -2.33 4.78 -6.74
N ILE A 58 -1.99 5.22 -5.52
CA ILE A 58 -2.33 4.51 -4.28
C ILE A 58 -3.85 4.44 -4.10
N GLU A 59 -4.57 5.56 -4.31
CA GLU A 59 -6.03 5.61 -4.21
C GLU A 59 -6.71 4.68 -5.22
N ASP A 60 -6.26 4.70 -6.48
CA ASP A 60 -6.78 3.84 -7.54
C ASP A 60 -6.54 2.36 -7.25
N ALA A 61 -5.38 2.01 -6.72
CA ALA A 61 -5.06 0.63 -6.34
C ALA A 61 -5.91 0.15 -5.16
N ALA A 62 -6.10 1.00 -4.14
CA ALA A 62 -6.91 0.69 -2.97
C ALA A 62 -8.38 0.44 -3.32
N ALA A 63 -8.92 1.20 -4.28
CA ALA A 63 -10.29 1.02 -4.75
C ALA A 63 -10.48 -0.29 -5.54
N LYS A 64 -9.44 -0.78 -6.21
CA LYS A 64 -9.49 -1.99 -7.05
C LYS A 64 -9.21 -3.27 -6.28
N MET A 65 -8.42 -3.21 -5.20
CA MET A 65 -7.83 -4.41 -4.59
C MET A 65 -8.20 -4.55 -3.10
N THR A 66 -8.88 -5.65 -2.76
CA THR A 66 -9.35 -5.94 -1.39
C THR A 66 -8.22 -6.34 -0.41
N THR A 67 -7.06 -6.73 -0.94
CA THR A 67 -5.91 -7.25 -0.15
C THR A 67 -5.02 -6.14 0.43
N PHE A 68 -5.20 -4.89 0.00
CA PHE A 68 -4.39 -3.77 0.48
C PHE A 68 -5.04 -3.10 1.68
N LEU A 69 -4.22 -2.60 2.59
CA LEU A 69 -4.62 -1.63 3.59
C LEU A 69 -3.77 -0.39 3.33
N VAL A 70 -4.38 0.70 2.87
CA VAL A 70 -3.66 1.96 2.74
C VAL A 70 -3.50 2.58 4.12
N LEU A 71 -2.27 2.85 4.52
CA LEU A 71 -1.98 3.62 5.73
C LEU A 71 -1.25 4.88 5.31
N ILE A 72 -1.93 6.02 5.38
CA ILE A 72 -1.29 7.31 5.24
C ILE A 72 -0.48 7.56 6.52
N LEU A 73 0.83 7.50 6.44
CA LEU A 73 1.69 8.12 7.46
C LEU A 73 2.22 9.42 6.87
N VAL A 74 1.46 10.51 7.00
CA VAL A 74 2.04 11.82 6.79
C VAL A 74 3.03 12.04 7.93
N VAL A 75 4.32 11.86 7.66
CA VAL A 75 5.37 12.43 8.51
C VAL A 75 5.37 13.92 8.21
N THR A 76 4.37 14.64 8.74
CA THR A 76 4.29 16.10 8.58
C THR A 76 5.47 16.72 9.31
N MET A 77 6.45 17.20 8.56
CA MET A 77 7.12 18.45 8.87
C MET A 77 6.86 19.51 7.79
N ASP A 78 5.65 19.56 7.22
CA ASP A 78 4.97 20.82 6.88
C ASP A 78 3.53 20.52 6.42
N THR A 79 2.77 21.58 6.23
CA THR A 79 1.36 21.75 6.52
C THR A 79 0.35 21.34 5.42
N LYS A 80 -0.84 20.91 5.89
CA LYS A 80 -2.16 20.83 5.19
C LYS A 80 -2.45 19.59 4.31
N MET A 81 -3.02 18.54 4.92
CA MET A 81 -4.09 17.77 4.27
C MET A 81 -4.98 17.10 5.34
N PRO A 82 -6.33 17.19 5.26
CA PRO A 82 -7.19 16.58 6.26
C PRO A 82 -7.17 15.05 6.06
N LEU A 83 -6.88 14.33 7.15
CA LEU A 83 -7.03 12.88 7.23
C LEU A 83 -8.47 12.51 6.85
N LEU A 84 -8.66 11.92 5.67
CA LEU A 84 -9.86 11.14 5.37
C LEU A 84 -9.61 9.72 5.92
N LEU A 85 -10.03 9.49 7.16
CA LEU A 85 -10.36 8.12 7.58
C LEU A 85 -11.70 7.78 6.94
N ALA A 86 -11.68 6.89 5.95
CA ALA A 86 -12.81 6.08 5.53
C ALA A 86 -12.53 4.63 5.94
#